data_AF-A0A0B7BBN0-F1
#
_entry.id   AF-A0A0B7BBN0-F1
#
_cell.length_a   1.000
_cell.length_b   1.000
_cell.length_c   1.000
_cell.angle_alpha   90.00
_cell.angle_beta   90.00
_cell.angle_gamma   90.00
#
_symmetry.space_group_name_H-M   'P 1'
#
loop_
_entity.id
_entity.type
_entity.pdbx_description
1 polymer ?
#
loop_
_entity_poly.entity_id
_entity_poly.type
_entity_poly.pdbx_seq_one_letter_code
_entity_poly.pdbx_strand_id
1 'polypeptide(L)' 'MTRGNQREKAREKAQKKQKEHEKKKTSGSKDGNRGMTLEERRHRDAEIMRQKQDKKPGEDGAGASSSGGATGGTED' A
#
# COMPACT_ATOMS: atom_id res chain seq x y z
N MET A 1 35.07 -0.21 17.24
CA MET A 1 33.75 0.42 17.01
C MET A 1 33.48 0.85 15.55
N THR A 2 34.50 1.04 14.70
CA THR A 2 34.38 1.61 13.33
C THR A 2 33.89 0.67 12.22
N ARG A 3 33.72 -0.64 12.48
CA ARG A 3 33.27 -1.64 11.48
C ARG A 3 31.88 -2.22 11.73
N GLY A 4 31.50 -2.41 13.00
CA GLY A 4 30.16 -2.90 13.38
C GLY A 4 29.07 -1.96 12.90
N ASN A 5 29.26 -0.64 13.09
CA ASN A 5 28.31 0.38 12.66
C ASN A 5 28.08 0.42 11.13
N GLN A 6 29.11 0.10 10.34
CA GLN A 6 28.97 0.07 8.87
C GLN A 6 28.25 -1.19 8.38
N ARG A 7 28.47 -2.32 9.06
CA ARG A 7 27.78 -3.58 8.74
C ARG A 7 26.30 -3.50 9.10
N GLU A 8 25.97 -2.96 10.27
CA GLU A 8 24.59 -2.71 10.71
C GLU A 8 23.86 -1.80 9.71
N LYS A 9 24.47 -0.66 9.35
CA LYS A 9 23.93 0.26 8.32
C LYS A 9 23.75 -0.41 6.96
N ALA A 10 24.68 -1.26 6.53
CA ALA A 10 24.57 -1.98 5.27
C ALA A 10 23.40 -2.98 5.28
N ARG A 11 23.20 -3.70 6.39
CA ARG A 11 22.06 -4.60 6.57
C ARG A 11 20.74 -3.83 6.59
N GLU A 12 20.68 -2.73 7.32
CA GLU A 12 19.49 -1.88 7.38
C GLU A 12 19.14 -1.34 5.99
N LYS A 13 20.14 -0.87 5.24
CA LYS A 13 19.96 -0.41 3.85
C LYS A 13 19.51 -1.53 2.92
N ALA A 14 20.04 -2.74 3.08
CA ALA A 14 19.62 -3.91 2.30
C ALA A 14 18.17 -4.31 2.61
N GLN A 15 17.80 -4.39 3.90
CA GLN A 15 16.45 -4.67 4.34
C GLN A 15 15.46 -3.59 3.88
N LYS A 16 15.85 -2.31 3.97
CA LYS A 16 15.02 -1.20 3.48
C LYS A 16 14.79 -1.30 1.98
N LYS A 17 15.83 -1.60 1.19
CA LYS A 17 15.70 -1.83 -0.26
C LYS A 17 14.79 -3.01 -0.59
N GLN A 18 14.89 -4.12 0.16
CA GLN A 18 14.00 -5.28 -0.02
C GLN A 18 12.54 -4.91 0.26
N LYS A 19 12.28 -4.21 1.38
CA LYS A 19 10.93 -3.73 1.74
C LYS A 19 10.38 -2.73 0.72
N GLU A 20 11.22 -1.84 0.19
CA GLU A 20 10.81 -0.93 -0.88
C GLU A 20 10.48 -1.67 -2.18
N HIS A 21 11.26 -2.69 -2.53
CA HIS A 21 10.98 -3.54 -3.69
C HIS A 21 9.66 -4.29 -3.53
N GLU A 22 9.38 -4.82 -2.34
CA GLU A 22 8.09 -5.44 -2.01
C GLU A 22 6.90 -4.49 -2.12
N LYS A 23 7.05 -3.23 -1.67
CA LYS A 23 6.02 -2.19 -1.83
C LYS A 23 5.82 -1.79 -3.30
N LYS A 24 6.90 -1.80 -4.09
CA LYS A 24 6.89 -1.47 -5.53
C LYS A 24 6.40 -2.62 -6.40
N LYS A 25 6.23 -3.84 -5.87
CA LYS A 25 5.60 -4.94 -6.60
C LYS A 25 4.23 -4.47 -7.09
N THR A 26 4.02 -4.57 -8.39
CA THR A 26 2.76 -4.22 -9.06
C THR A 26 1.61 -4.99 -8.42
N SER A 27 0.39 -4.46 -8.54
CA SER A 27 -0.80 -5.04 -7.94
C SER A 27 -1.02 -6.52 -8.33
N GLY A 28 -0.48 -7.00 -9.45
CA GLY A 28 -0.46 -8.41 -9.87
C GLY A 28 0.56 -9.30 -9.17
N SER A 29 1.65 -8.74 -8.63
CA SER A 29 2.74 -9.49 -7.99
C SER A 29 2.65 -9.54 -6.46
N LYS A 30 1.71 -8.78 -5.87
CA LYS A 30 1.36 -8.88 -4.45
C LYS A 30 0.81 -10.28 -4.16
N ASP A 31 1.28 -10.90 -3.08
CA ASP A 31 0.96 -12.28 -2.71
C ASP A 31 -0.56 -12.57 -2.70
N GLY A 32 -1.37 -11.63 -2.21
CA GLY A 32 -2.84 -11.74 -2.22
C GLY A 32 -3.52 -11.59 -3.58
N ASN A 33 -2.77 -11.36 -4.65
CA ASN A 33 -3.27 -11.22 -6.01
C ASN A 33 -2.55 -12.14 -7.02
N ARG A 34 -1.60 -12.96 -6.57
CA ARG A 34 -0.90 -13.89 -7.44
C ARG A 34 -1.87 -14.96 -7.93
N GLY A 35 -1.86 -15.20 -9.24
CA GLY A 35 -2.70 -16.22 -9.87
C GLY A 35 -4.16 -15.82 -10.08
N MET A 36 -4.54 -14.58 -9.77
CA MET A 36 -5.90 -14.09 -10.02
C MET A 36 -5.99 -13.26 -11.27
N THR A 37 -7.02 -13.55 -12.06
CA THR A 37 -7.38 -12.79 -13.25
C THR A 37 -7.90 -11.40 -12.86
N LEU A 38 -7.96 -10.48 -13.84
CA LEU A 38 -8.48 -9.14 -13.61
C LEU A 38 -9.97 -9.17 -13.20
N GLU A 39 -10.74 -10.13 -13.69
CA GLU A 39 -12.16 -10.27 -13.38
C GLU A 39 -12.38 -10.71 -11.93
N GLU A 40 -11.65 -11.73 -11.46
CA GLU A 40 -11.72 -12.20 -10.07
C GLU A 40 -11.31 -11.12 -9.07
N ARG A 41 -10.34 -10.28 -9.43
CA ARG A 41 -9.95 -9.13 -8.62
C ARG A 41 -11.10 -8.13 -8.51
N ARG A 42 -11.73 -7.77 -9.65
CA ARG A 42 -12.88 -6.85 -9.68
C ARG A 42 -14.05 -7.40 -8.87
N HIS A 43 -14.32 -8.70 -8.96
CA HIS A 43 -15.39 -9.34 -8.19
C HIS A 43 -15.15 -9.23 -6.68
N ARG A 44 -13.93 -9.57 -6.23
CA ARG A 44 -13.57 -9.41 -4.81
C ARG A 44 -13.68 -7.97 -4.34
N ASP A 45 -13.15 -7.03 -5.12
CA ASP A 45 -13.17 -5.61 -4.75
C ASP A 45 -14.63 -5.12 -4.66
N ALA A 46 -15.51 -5.56 -5.56
CA ALA A 46 -16.94 -5.28 -5.52
C ALA A 46 -17.65 -5.93 -4.32
N GLU A 47 -17.31 -7.16 -3.94
CA GLU A 47 -17.86 -7.82 -2.75
C GLU A 47 -17.45 -7.13 -1.46
N ILE A 48 -16.17 -6.72 -1.35
CA ILE A 48 -15.69 -5.96 -0.20
C ILE A 48 -16.41 -4.60 -0.11
N MET A 49 -16.66 -3.94 -1.26
CA MET A 49 -17.45 -2.70 -1.31
C MET A 49 -18.89 -2.93 -0.83
N ARG A 50 -19.58 -3.97 -1.31
CA ARG A 50 -20.94 -4.33 -0.87
C ARG A 50 -20.99 -4.61 0.62
N GLN A 51 -20.10 -5.46 1.12
CA GLN A 51 -20.03 -5.75 2.56
C GLN A 51 -19.73 -4.52 3.42
N LYS A 52 -18.95 -3.55 2.91
CA LYS A 52 -18.71 -2.28 3.61
C LYS A 52 -19.94 -1.38 3.62
N GLN A 53 -20.69 -1.35 2.52
CA GLN A 53 -21.97 -0.62 2.44
C GLN A 53 -22.99 -1.24 3.40
N ASP A 54 -23.14 -2.56 3.39
CA ASP A 54 -24.10 -3.27 4.24
C ASP A 54 -23.78 -3.14 5.74
N LYS A 55 -22.49 -3.00 6.08
CA LYS A 55 -22.02 -2.85 7.47
C LYS A 55 -21.97 -1.40 7.96
N LYS A 56 -22.14 -0.41 7.08
CA LYS A 56 -22.20 1.01 7.47
C LYS A 56 -23.65 1.50 7.38
N PRO A 57 -24.36 1.71 8.51
CA PRO A 57 -25.60 2.46 8.46
C PRO A 57 -25.26 3.94 8.18
N GLY A 58 -25.31 4.33 6.90
CA GLY A 58 -25.40 5.71 6.44
C GLY A 58 -24.18 6.60 6.68
N GLU A 59 -23.13 6.46 5.87
CA GLU A 59 -22.33 7.61 5.42
C GLU A 59 -21.82 7.32 4.00
N ASP A 60 -22.42 8.01 3.04
CA ASP A 60 -22.05 8.02 1.63
C ASP A 60 -20.57 8.39 1.41
N GLY A 61 -19.88 7.57 0.59
CA GLY A 61 -19.06 8.12 -0.48
C GLY A 61 -17.82 8.97 -0.17
N ALA A 62 -16.96 8.61 0.81
CA ALA A 62 -15.62 9.20 0.89
C ALA A 62 -14.56 8.18 1.34
N GLY A 63 -13.68 7.76 0.43
CA GLY A 63 -12.56 6.89 0.79
C GLY A 63 -11.80 6.26 -0.37
N ALA A 64 -12.22 6.52 -1.62
CA ALA A 64 -11.50 6.12 -2.82
C ALA A 64 -11.25 7.33 -3.72
N SER A 65 -10.37 8.25 -3.29
CA SER A 65 -9.50 9.10 -4.16
C SER A 65 -9.05 10.37 -3.43
N SER A 66 -7.89 10.33 -2.76
CA SER A 66 -6.89 11.42 -2.77
C SER A 66 -5.71 11.13 -1.83
N SER A 67 -4.87 10.16 -2.19
CA SER A 67 -3.44 10.25 -1.84
C SER A 67 -2.73 11.20 -2.84
N GLY A 68 -3.27 12.41 -2.99
CA GLY A 68 -2.69 13.53 -3.73
C GLY A 68 -2.27 14.57 -2.71
N GLY A 69 -0.98 14.90 -2.69
CA GLY A 69 -0.35 15.67 -1.64
C GLY A 69 -1.01 17.02 -1.34
N ALA A 70 -1.34 17.23 -0.08
CA ALA A 70 -1.49 18.55 0.51
C ALA A 70 -0.20 18.85 1.29
N THR A 71 0.82 19.35 0.58
CA THR A 71 1.86 20.16 1.21
C THR A 71 1.24 21.52 1.50
N GLY A 72 0.70 21.66 2.71
CA GLY A 72 0.17 22.92 3.22
C GLY A 72 1.30 23.94 3.40
N GLY A 73 0.99 25.19 3.05
CA GLY A 73 1.92 26.31 2.90
C GLY A 73 2.67 26.69 4.17
N THR A 74 3.95 27.02 3.96
CA THR A 74 4.69 28.01 4.75
C THR A 74 4.65 29.29 3.91
N GLU A 75 3.92 30.29 4.39
CA GLU A 75 3.98 31.67 3.92
C GLU A 75 4.48 32.54 5.09
N ASP A 76 5.53 33.31 4.79
CA ASP A 76 6.17 34.47 5.47
C ASP A 76 6.31 34.50 7.02
#